data_AF-A0A519GW38-F1
#
_entry.id   AF-A0A519GW38-F1
#
_cell.length_a   1.000
_cell.length_b   1.000
_cell.length_c   1.000
_cell.angle_alpha   90.00
_cell.angle_beta   90.00
_cell.angle_gamma   90.00
#
_symmetry.space_group_name_H-M   'P 1'
#
loop_
_entity.id
_entity.type
_entity.pdbx_description
1 polymer ?
#
loop_
_entity_poly.entity_id
_entity_poly.type
_entity_poly.pdbx_seq_one_letter_code
_entity_poly.pdbx_strand_id
1 'polypeptide(L)'
;ADKARVEAELARTIGATTAVWLPRGLTRDYDDFGTNGHVDIVAAIPSPGRLLLHDQRDPGHPDHAVSAQLRALLSEQTDAAGRRFEIVDLPAPQTLRDDEGWVDWSYVNHLVVNGGVIACGFGDDRADARAAAILADVYPGREVVTVDARPIFARGGGIHCITQQQPTLPSKVVRA
;
A
#
# COMPACT_ATOMS: atom_id res chain seq x y z
N ALA A 1 16.05 -15.69 8.74
CA ALA A 1 15.75 -16.73 7.74
C ALA A 1 16.27 -16.24 6.39
N ASP A 2 16.67 -17.12 5.47
CA ASP A 2 16.97 -16.71 4.09
C ASP A 2 15.67 -16.56 3.26
N LYS A 3 15.79 -16.00 2.05
CA LYS A 3 14.64 -15.76 1.16
C LYS A 3 13.87 -17.04 0.84
N ALA A 4 14.59 -18.11 0.48
CA ALA A 4 13.99 -19.40 0.11
C ALA A 4 13.15 -20.00 1.24
N ARG A 5 13.62 -19.91 2.48
CA ARG A 5 12.86 -20.39 3.64
C ARG A 5 11.60 -19.57 3.91
N VAL A 6 11.65 -18.25 3.70
CA VAL A 6 10.46 -17.38 3.84
C VAL A 6 9.45 -17.70 2.75
N GLU A 7 9.88 -17.81 1.49
CA GLU A 7 9.00 -18.16 0.37
C GLU A 7 8.32 -19.53 0.57
N ALA A 8 9.07 -20.54 1.01
CA ALA A 8 8.51 -21.86 1.30
C ALA A 8 7.43 -21.81 2.40
N GLU A 9 7.64 -20.99 3.44
CA GLU A 9 6.67 -20.84 4.53
C GLU A 9 5.42 -20.08 4.09
N LEU A 10 5.55 -19.03 3.26
CA LEU A 10 4.42 -18.31 2.69
C LEU A 10 3.62 -19.21 1.73
N ALA A 11 4.28 -20.02 0.91
CA ALA A 11 3.62 -21.01 0.06
C ALA A 11 2.83 -22.01 0.91
N ARG A 12 3.40 -22.51 2.00
CA ARG A 12 2.77 -23.49 2.90
C ARG A 12 1.55 -22.93 3.65
N THR A 13 1.60 -21.66 4.05
CA THR A 13 0.61 -21.07 4.96
C THR A 13 -0.49 -20.28 4.26
N ILE A 14 -0.13 -19.50 3.23
CA ILE A 14 -1.06 -18.60 2.52
C ILE A 14 -1.16 -18.90 1.03
N GLY A 15 -0.45 -19.93 0.54
CA GLY A 15 -0.52 -20.37 -0.87
C GLY A 15 0.18 -19.45 -1.86
N ALA A 16 1.00 -18.50 -1.40
CA ALA A 16 1.75 -17.61 -2.28
C ALA A 16 2.92 -18.37 -2.96
N THR A 17 2.84 -18.55 -4.28
CA THR A 17 3.86 -19.29 -5.07
C THR A 17 4.92 -18.41 -5.72
N THR A 18 4.78 -17.10 -5.61
CA THR A 18 5.68 -16.11 -6.19
C THR A 18 5.80 -14.94 -5.24
N ALA A 19 7.02 -14.48 -4.98
CA ALA A 19 7.31 -13.34 -4.14
C ALA A 19 8.08 -12.28 -4.92
N VAL A 20 7.62 -11.03 -4.83
CA VAL A 20 8.35 -9.86 -5.31
C VAL A 20 9.02 -9.22 -4.10
N TRP A 21 10.35 -9.25 -4.07
CA TRP A 21 11.13 -8.72 -2.95
C TRP A 21 11.53 -7.28 -3.20
N LEU A 22 10.91 -6.35 -2.49
CA LEU A 22 11.36 -4.97 -2.46
C LEU A 22 12.64 -4.86 -1.63
N PRO A 23 13.63 -4.06 -2.07
CA PRO A 23 14.89 -3.91 -1.35
C PRO A 23 14.74 -3.08 -0.07
N ARG A 24 13.68 -2.26 0.04
CA ARG A 24 13.35 -1.41 1.19
C ARG A 24 11.91 -0.87 1.10
N GLY A 25 11.41 -0.33 2.20
CA GLY A 25 10.22 0.52 2.26
C GLY A 25 10.54 2.03 2.27
N LEU A 26 9.59 2.84 2.75
CA LEU A 26 9.72 4.30 2.87
C LEU A 26 10.72 4.69 3.98
N THR A 27 11.23 5.91 3.93
CA THR A 27 12.42 6.30 4.72
C THR A 27 12.13 6.45 6.21
N ARG A 28 11.07 7.15 6.61
CA ARG A 28 10.73 7.33 8.04
C ARG A 28 10.23 6.06 8.71
N ASP A 29 9.74 5.08 7.95
CA ASP A 29 9.29 3.80 8.48
C ASP A 29 10.44 2.94 9.05
N TYR A 30 11.69 3.41 8.98
CA TYR A 30 12.85 2.83 9.67
C TYR A 30 13.22 3.54 10.99
N ASP A 31 12.54 4.64 11.31
CA ASP A 31 12.76 5.41 12.55
C ASP A 31 11.89 4.85 13.69
N ASP A 32 11.91 5.52 14.84
CA ASP A 32 11.10 5.17 16.01
C ASP A 32 9.61 5.11 15.64
N PHE A 33 8.91 4.08 16.15
CA PHE A 33 7.54 3.68 15.79
C PHE A 33 7.35 3.08 14.40
N GLY A 34 8.34 3.15 13.53
CA GLY A 34 8.32 2.51 12.22
C GLY A 34 8.33 0.98 12.28
N THR A 35 8.01 0.37 11.14
CA THR A 35 7.89 -1.08 10.97
C THR A 35 9.10 -1.71 10.27
N ASN A 36 10.14 -0.93 10.00
CA ASN A 36 11.33 -1.27 9.21
C ASN A 36 11.05 -1.54 7.73
N GLY A 37 10.13 -0.79 7.12
CA GLY A 37 9.85 -0.82 5.69
C GLY A 37 8.70 -1.75 5.30
N HIS A 38 7.58 -1.70 6.01
CA HIS A 38 6.40 -2.50 5.66
C HIS A 38 5.82 -2.06 4.32
N VAL A 39 5.39 -3.05 3.54
CA VAL A 39 4.90 -2.84 2.17
C VAL A 39 3.57 -2.08 2.11
N ASP A 40 2.80 -2.04 3.20
CA ASP A 40 1.42 -1.51 3.20
C ASP A 40 1.31 0.01 3.13
N ILE A 41 2.43 0.74 3.25
CA ILE A 41 2.52 2.16 2.89
C ILE A 41 3.23 2.38 1.53
N VAL A 42 3.77 1.31 0.93
CA VAL A 42 4.57 1.34 -0.30
C VAL A 42 3.74 0.91 -1.52
N ALA A 43 3.14 -0.27 -1.47
CA ALA A 43 2.39 -0.83 -2.59
C ALA A 43 1.19 -1.67 -2.14
N ALA A 44 0.14 -1.68 -2.95
CA ALA A 44 -1.04 -2.52 -2.76
C ALA A 44 -1.48 -3.15 -4.08
N ILE A 45 -2.12 -4.32 -4.03
CA ILE A 45 -2.61 -5.04 -5.23
C ILE A 45 -4.14 -4.92 -5.27
N PRO A 46 -4.72 -3.95 -6.00
CA PRO A 46 -6.17 -3.76 -6.05
C PRO A 46 -6.89 -4.90 -6.80
N SER A 47 -6.21 -5.50 -7.78
CA SER A 47 -6.69 -6.65 -8.55
C SER A 47 -5.51 -7.38 -9.17
N PRO A 48 -5.65 -8.66 -9.60
CA PRO A 48 -4.57 -9.38 -10.27
C PRO A 48 -3.99 -8.60 -11.46
N GLY A 49 -2.67 -8.50 -11.55
CA GLY A 49 -1.97 -7.75 -12.60
C GLY A 49 -1.97 -6.22 -12.45
N ARG A 50 -2.62 -5.64 -11.45
CA ARG A 50 -2.57 -4.19 -11.16
C ARG A 50 -1.88 -3.94 -9.83
N LEU A 51 -1.15 -2.84 -9.72
CA LEU A 51 -0.40 -2.47 -8.51
C LEU A 51 -0.54 -0.97 -8.27
N LEU A 52 -1.01 -0.59 -7.09
CA LEU A 52 -0.90 0.78 -6.58
C LEU A 52 0.49 0.97 -5.98
N LEU A 53 1.14 2.10 -6.26
CA LEU A 53 2.47 2.42 -5.76
C LEU A 53 2.51 3.83 -5.17
N HIS A 54 3.08 3.98 -3.97
CA HIS A 54 3.37 5.27 -3.38
C HIS A 54 4.31 6.07 -4.29
N ASP A 55 3.93 7.32 -4.59
CA ASP A 55 4.67 8.19 -5.51
C ASP A 55 4.98 9.53 -4.83
N GLN A 56 6.16 9.63 -4.21
CA GLN A 56 6.70 10.88 -3.71
C GLN A 56 7.35 11.67 -4.86
N ARG A 57 6.80 12.84 -5.17
CA ARG A 57 7.18 13.65 -6.34
C ARG A 57 8.11 14.81 -6.04
N ASP A 58 8.31 15.16 -4.77
CA ASP A 58 9.17 16.28 -4.40
C ASP A 58 10.65 15.85 -4.37
N PRO A 59 11.53 16.42 -5.23
CA PRO A 59 12.95 16.02 -5.29
C PRO A 59 13.74 16.29 -4.01
N GLY A 60 13.23 17.14 -3.11
CA GLY A 60 13.82 17.40 -1.80
C GLY A 60 13.48 16.33 -0.76
N HIS A 61 12.47 15.51 -0.99
CA HIS A 61 12.07 14.44 -0.09
C HIS A 61 12.94 13.18 -0.28
N PRO A 62 13.40 12.51 0.80
CA PRO A 62 14.23 11.29 0.67
C PRO A 62 13.54 10.17 -0.14
N ASP A 63 12.22 10.03 0.02
CA ASP A 63 11.44 9.00 -0.67
C ASP A 63 11.18 9.27 -2.16
N HIS A 64 11.56 10.42 -2.71
CA HIS A 64 11.49 10.64 -4.16
C HIS A 64 12.41 9.66 -4.91
N ALA A 65 13.65 9.51 -4.44
CA ALA A 65 14.57 8.53 -5.01
C ALA A 65 14.10 7.09 -4.78
N VAL A 66 13.52 6.81 -3.59
CA VAL A 66 12.98 5.49 -3.25
C VAL A 66 11.82 5.12 -4.18
N SER A 67 10.87 6.03 -4.38
CA SER A 67 9.71 5.83 -5.25
C SER A 67 10.13 5.49 -6.68
N ALA A 68 11.09 6.24 -7.24
CA ALA A 68 11.62 5.98 -8.58
C ALA A 68 12.30 4.60 -8.70
N GLN A 69 13.10 4.21 -7.70
CA GLN A 69 13.78 2.91 -7.68
C GLN A 69 12.79 1.75 -7.58
N LEU A 70 11.80 1.85 -6.68
CA LEU A 70 10.78 0.83 -6.51
C LEU A 70 9.91 0.70 -7.77
N ARG A 71 9.53 1.82 -8.39
CA ARG A 71 8.78 1.82 -9.65
C ARG A 71 9.54 1.12 -10.77
N ALA A 72 10.83 1.43 -10.94
CA ALA A 72 11.68 0.79 -11.94
C ALA A 72 11.75 -0.73 -11.70
N LEU A 73 12.04 -1.15 -10.46
CA LEU A 73 12.09 -2.56 -10.07
C LEU A 73 10.77 -3.27 -10.36
N LEU A 74 9.65 -2.70 -9.91
CA LEU A 74 8.31 -3.28 -10.05
C LEU A 74 7.86 -3.38 -11.51
N SER A 75 8.28 -2.47 -12.38
CA SER A 75 7.95 -2.51 -13.81
C SER A 75 8.55 -3.71 -14.55
N GLU A 76 9.61 -4.30 -13.99
CA GLU A 76 10.26 -5.50 -14.50
C GLU A 76 9.67 -6.80 -13.95
N GLN A 77 8.80 -6.72 -12.94
CA GLN A 77 8.24 -7.89 -12.26
C GLN A 77 6.97 -8.41 -12.96
N THR A 78 6.64 -9.66 -12.65
CA THR A 78 5.37 -10.29 -13.01
C THR A 78 4.73 -10.92 -11.78
N ASP A 79 3.41 -11.04 -11.81
CA ASP A 79 2.70 -11.84 -10.82
C ASP A 79 2.86 -13.35 -11.06
N ALA A 80 2.26 -14.17 -10.18
CA ALA A 80 2.33 -15.62 -10.26
C ALA A 80 1.73 -16.23 -11.54
N ALA A 81 0.94 -15.48 -12.30
CA ALA A 81 0.39 -15.90 -13.59
C ALA A 81 1.22 -15.39 -14.78
N GLY A 82 2.38 -14.77 -14.53
CA GLY A 82 3.26 -14.22 -15.57
C GLY A 82 2.77 -12.90 -16.17
N ARG A 83 1.78 -12.22 -15.56
CA ARG A 83 1.32 -10.90 -16.01
C ARG A 83 2.26 -9.82 -15.49
N ARG A 84 2.67 -8.90 -16.36
CA ARG A 84 3.33 -7.66 -15.90
C ARG A 84 2.35 -6.80 -15.12
N PHE A 85 2.85 -6.07 -14.13
CA PHE A 85 2.02 -5.13 -13.38
C PHE A 85 1.69 -3.88 -14.21
N GLU A 86 0.41 -3.54 -14.29
CA GLU A 86 -0.04 -2.17 -14.54
C GLU A 86 0.15 -1.38 -13.24
N ILE A 87 1.16 -0.51 -13.22
CA ILE A 87 1.47 0.32 -12.05
C ILE A 87 0.64 1.60 -12.12
N VAL A 88 -0.19 1.80 -11.09
CA VAL A 88 -0.97 3.02 -10.85
C VAL A 88 -0.27 3.79 -9.73
N ASP A 89 0.35 4.91 -10.11
CA ASP A 89 1.03 5.79 -9.15
C ASP A 89 -0.01 6.51 -8.27
N LEU A 90 0.19 6.48 -6.96
CA LEU A 90 -0.66 7.10 -5.96
C LEU A 90 0.14 8.22 -5.25
N PRO A 91 -0.01 9.49 -5.69
CA PRO A 91 0.91 10.55 -5.27
C PRO A 91 0.77 10.91 -3.80
N ALA A 92 1.89 11.03 -3.11
CA ALA A 92 1.96 11.45 -1.71
C ALA A 92 1.30 12.84 -1.47
N PRO A 93 0.96 13.17 -0.21
CA PRO A 93 0.52 14.52 0.17
C PRO A 93 1.59 15.58 -0.13
N GLN A 94 1.19 16.86 -0.22
CA GLN A 94 2.17 17.95 -0.41
C GLN A 94 2.98 18.25 0.86
N THR A 95 2.46 17.90 2.03
CA THR A 95 3.21 18.03 3.29
C THR A 95 4.43 17.12 3.25
N LEU A 96 5.61 17.72 3.37
CA LEU A 96 6.88 16.99 3.36
C LEU A 96 7.40 16.68 4.75
N ARG A 97 7.05 17.51 5.74
CA ARG A 97 7.60 17.44 7.09
C ARG A 97 6.56 17.76 8.15
N ASP A 98 6.79 17.21 9.34
CA ASP A 98 6.13 17.57 10.59
C ASP A 98 7.17 17.96 11.65
N ASP A 99 6.77 18.02 12.93
CA ASP A 99 7.66 18.39 14.04
C ASP A 99 8.75 17.35 14.33
N GLU A 100 8.63 16.13 13.79
CA GLU A 100 9.54 15.01 14.00
C GLU A 100 10.52 14.82 12.83
N GLY A 101 10.18 15.32 11.63
CA GLY A 101 11.08 15.29 10.48
C GLY A 101 10.34 15.14 9.16
N TRP A 102 10.91 14.36 8.24
CA TRP A 102 10.25 13.96 6.99
C TRP A 102 9.03 13.09 7.28
N VAL A 103 7.97 13.15 6.49
CA VAL A 103 6.80 12.27 6.66
C VAL A 103 6.82 11.11 5.67
N ASP A 104 6.28 9.96 6.05
CA ASP A 104 6.02 8.80 5.18
C ASP A 104 4.52 8.62 4.90
N TRP A 105 3.77 9.74 4.97
CA TRP A 105 2.33 9.76 4.76
C TRP A 105 1.96 9.17 3.40
N SER A 106 1.14 8.12 3.43
CA SER A 106 0.82 7.35 2.23
C SER A 106 -0.66 7.00 2.14
N TYR A 107 -1.27 7.36 1.01
CA TYR A 107 -2.62 6.93 0.65
C TYR A 107 -2.71 5.43 0.30
N VAL A 108 -1.57 4.75 0.12
CA VAL A 108 -1.53 3.30 -0.09
C VAL A 108 -2.07 2.55 1.14
N ASN A 109 -1.96 3.14 2.33
CA ASN A 109 -2.42 2.56 3.58
C ASN A 109 -3.95 2.63 3.81
N HIS A 110 -4.72 2.62 2.72
CA HIS A 110 -6.18 2.59 2.74
C HIS A 110 -6.70 1.20 3.09
N LEU A 111 -7.96 1.11 3.49
CA LEU A 111 -8.64 -0.15 3.76
C LEU A 111 -9.76 -0.40 2.74
N VAL A 112 -9.74 -1.57 2.10
CA VAL A 112 -10.85 -2.03 1.24
C VAL A 112 -11.86 -2.82 2.09
N VAL A 113 -13.12 -2.43 2.02
CA VAL A 113 -14.24 -3.11 2.70
C VAL A 113 -15.29 -3.58 1.69
N ASN A 114 -16.31 -4.29 2.19
CA ASN A 114 -17.46 -4.64 1.37
C ASN A 114 -18.17 -3.37 0.90
N GLY A 115 -18.18 -3.14 -0.42
CA GLY A 115 -18.83 -1.97 -1.03
C GLY A 115 -18.10 -0.64 -0.88
N GLY A 116 -16.92 -0.59 -0.24
CA GLY A 116 -16.26 0.69 0.05
C GLY A 116 -14.73 0.63 0.19
N VAL A 117 -14.12 1.80 0.21
CA VAL A 117 -12.70 2.04 0.48
C VAL A 117 -12.59 3.17 1.50
N ILE A 118 -11.91 2.92 2.61
CA ILE A 118 -11.60 3.94 3.61
C ILE A 118 -10.20 4.47 3.26
N ALA A 119 -10.16 5.66 2.66
CA ALA A 119 -8.94 6.33 2.25
C ALA A 119 -8.33 7.14 3.41
N CYS A 120 -7.00 7.17 3.48
CA CYS A 120 -6.30 8.11 4.36
C CYS A 120 -6.50 9.54 3.87
N GLY A 121 -6.75 10.46 4.79
CA GLY A 121 -6.73 11.91 4.55
C GLY A 121 -5.66 12.57 5.40
N PHE A 122 -5.01 13.58 4.85
CA PHE A 122 -3.92 14.30 5.51
C PHE A 122 -4.19 15.80 5.66
N GLY A 123 -5.42 16.24 5.38
CA GLY A 123 -5.81 17.65 5.50
C GLY A 123 -5.28 18.52 4.35
N ASP A 124 -4.95 17.88 3.22
CA ASP A 124 -4.61 18.54 1.96
C ASP A 124 -5.76 18.25 0.99
N ASP A 125 -6.75 19.15 0.93
CA ASP A 125 -7.99 18.94 0.18
C ASP A 125 -7.75 18.53 -1.28
N ARG A 126 -6.69 19.04 -1.91
CA ARG A 126 -6.38 18.74 -3.31
C ARG A 126 -5.71 17.39 -3.47
N ALA A 127 -4.77 17.04 -2.57
CA ALA A 127 -4.13 15.73 -2.61
C ALA A 127 -5.08 14.62 -2.17
N ASP A 128 -5.85 14.86 -1.10
CA ASP A 128 -6.85 13.93 -0.56
C ASP A 128 -7.92 13.62 -1.63
N ALA A 129 -8.45 14.65 -2.31
CA ALA A 129 -9.42 14.45 -3.39
C ALA A 129 -8.84 13.70 -4.60
N ARG A 130 -7.59 13.98 -4.96
CA ARG A 130 -6.89 13.26 -6.04
C ARG A 130 -6.70 11.79 -5.68
N ALA A 131 -6.25 11.50 -4.47
CA ALA A 131 -6.05 10.12 -4.00
C ALA A 131 -7.39 9.37 -3.98
N ALA A 132 -8.46 9.99 -3.47
CA ALA A 132 -9.78 9.41 -3.46
C ALA A 132 -10.29 9.08 -4.89
N ALA A 133 -10.05 9.97 -5.86
CA ALA A 133 -10.43 9.73 -7.26
C ALA A 133 -9.67 8.54 -7.88
N ILE A 134 -8.37 8.41 -7.60
CA ILE A 134 -7.57 7.26 -8.06
C ILE A 134 -8.06 5.98 -7.41
N LEU A 135 -8.33 6.00 -6.10
CA LEU A 135 -8.88 4.85 -5.37
C LEU A 135 -10.26 4.42 -5.91
N ALA A 136 -11.10 5.37 -6.32
CA ALA A 136 -12.40 5.08 -6.92
C ALA A 136 -12.26 4.39 -8.29
N ASP A 137 -11.29 4.81 -9.10
CA ASP A 137 -11.02 4.21 -10.41
C ASP A 137 -10.46 2.78 -10.30
N VAL A 138 -9.53 2.55 -9.36
CA VAL A 138 -8.92 1.22 -9.18
C VAL A 138 -9.84 0.22 -8.46
N TYR A 139 -10.82 0.72 -7.70
CA TYR A 139 -11.83 -0.10 -7.02
C TYR A 139 -13.25 0.21 -7.53
N PRO A 140 -13.58 -0.12 -8.79
CA PRO A 140 -14.84 0.25 -9.40
C PRO A 140 -16.03 -0.34 -8.63
N GLY A 141 -17.07 0.47 -8.45
CA GLY A 141 -18.29 0.10 -7.73
C GLY A 141 -18.17 0.16 -6.20
N ARG A 142 -17.04 0.64 -5.65
CA ARG A 142 -16.89 0.92 -4.22
C ARG A 142 -16.98 2.43 -3.94
N GLU A 143 -17.65 2.78 -2.85
CA GLU A 143 -17.67 4.15 -2.32
C GLU A 143 -16.34 4.46 -1.62
N VAL A 144 -15.73 5.60 -1.95
CA VAL A 144 -14.49 6.03 -1.28
C VAL A 144 -14.82 7.08 -0.22
N VAL A 145 -14.42 6.81 1.03
CA VAL A 145 -14.60 7.71 2.17
C VAL A 145 -13.23 8.05 2.74
N THR A 146 -12.89 9.34 2.75
CA THR A 146 -11.63 9.84 3.31
C THR A 146 -11.75 10.08 4.81
N VAL A 147 -10.79 9.59 5.60
CA VAL A 147 -10.72 9.75 7.06
C VAL A 147 -9.36 10.32 7.44
N ASP A 148 -9.35 11.30 8.36
CA ASP A 148 -8.11 11.89 8.86
C ASP A 148 -7.21 10.82 9.51
N ALA A 149 -6.09 10.54 8.85
CA ALA A 149 -5.15 9.50 9.24
C ALA A 149 -3.93 10.06 10.00
N ARG A 150 -3.76 11.38 10.08
CA ARG A 150 -2.58 12.01 10.71
C ARG A 150 -2.34 11.55 12.15
N PRO A 151 -3.37 11.42 13.02
CA PRO A 151 -3.13 10.93 14.38
C PRO A 151 -2.58 9.51 14.45
N ILE A 152 -2.90 8.67 13.45
CA ILE A 152 -2.41 7.30 13.37
C ILE A 152 -0.96 7.31 12.82
N PHE A 153 -0.69 8.12 11.79
CA PHE A 153 0.64 8.24 11.19
C PHE A 153 1.66 8.84 12.16
N ALA A 154 1.22 9.75 13.05
CA ALA A 154 2.04 10.23 14.18
C ALA A 154 2.46 9.12 15.16
N ARG A 155 1.94 7.90 15.02
CA ARG A 155 2.28 6.70 15.80
C ARG A 155 2.78 5.55 14.94
N GLY A 156 3.25 5.83 13.72
CA GLY A 156 3.97 4.87 12.87
C GLY A 156 3.10 3.98 11.97
N GLY A 157 1.85 4.36 11.68
CA GLY A 157 1.01 3.59 10.75
C GLY A 157 -0.20 4.35 10.24
N GLY A 158 -1.00 3.74 9.36
CA GLY A 158 -2.24 4.34 8.87
C GLY A 158 -3.47 3.47 9.15
N ILE A 159 -4.54 3.71 8.38
CA ILE A 159 -5.83 3.05 8.56
C ILE A 159 -5.69 1.53 8.36
N HIS A 160 -4.96 1.09 7.35
CA HIS A 160 -4.73 -0.34 7.09
C HIS A 160 -4.05 -1.02 8.29
N CYS A 161 -3.05 -0.37 8.90
CA CYS A 161 -2.25 -0.94 10.00
C CYS A 161 -3.07 -1.30 11.25
N ILE A 162 -4.21 -0.64 11.48
CA ILE A 162 -5.06 -0.86 12.66
C ILE A 162 -6.26 -1.79 12.40
N THR A 163 -6.27 -2.47 11.26
CA THR A 163 -7.40 -3.31 10.83
C THR A 163 -6.97 -4.70 10.35
N GLN A 164 -7.91 -5.64 10.36
CA GLN A 164 -7.71 -6.97 9.81
C GLN A 164 -9.06 -7.51 9.32
N GLN A 165 -9.16 -7.81 8.02
CA GLN A 165 -10.39 -8.34 7.44
C GLN A 165 -10.60 -9.81 7.83
N GLN A 166 -11.87 -10.19 8.00
CA GLN A 166 -12.29 -11.57 8.13
C GLN A 166 -13.08 -11.99 6.89
N PRO A 167 -12.48 -12.74 5.95
CA PRO A 167 -13.17 -13.19 4.75
C PRO A 167 -14.38 -14.07 5.08
N THR A 168 -15.47 -13.89 4.34
CA THR A 168 -16.60 -14.84 4.38
C THR A 168 -16.18 -16.13 3.68
N LEU A 169 -16.34 -17.27 4.35
CA LEU A 169 -16.08 -18.56 3.73
C LEU A 169 -17.15 -18.85 2.66
N PRO A 170 -16.80 -19.48 1.53
CA PRO A 170 -17.79 -19.99 0.60
C PRO A 170 -18.78 -20.88 1.35
N SER A 171 -20.08 -20.61 1.21
CA SER A 171 -21.12 -21.49 1.76
C SER A 171 -20.90 -22.90 1.22
N LYS A 172 -20.75 -23.90 2.09
CA LYS A 172 -20.62 -25.30 1.69
C LYS A 172 -21.83 -25.63 0.81
N VAL A 173 -21.60 -25.93 -0.47
CA VAL A 173 -22.62 -26.58 -1.29
C VAL A 173 -22.87 -27.93 -0.62
N VAL A 174 -23.97 -28.04 0.12
CA VAL A 174 -24.48 -29.34 0.56
C VAL A 174 -24.90 -30.05 -0.71
N ARG A 175 -24.04 -30.93 -1.22
CA ARG A 175 -24.44 -31.89 -2.25
C ARG A 175 -25.44 -32.83 -1.57
N ALA A 176 -26.72 -32.67 -1.93
CA ALA A 176 -27.75 -33.65 -1.64
C ALA A 176 -27.45 -34.96 -2.40
#